data_AF-A0AAJ3UZ58-F1
#
_entry.id   AF-A0AAJ3UZ58-F1
#
_cell.length_a   1.000
_cell.length_b   1.000
_cell.length_c   1.000
_cell.angle_alpha   90.00
_cell.angle_beta   90.00
_cell.angle_gamma   90.00
#
_symmetry.space_group_name_H-M   'P 1'
#
loop_
_entity.id
_entity.type
_entity.pdbx_description
1 polymer ?
#
loop_
_entity_poly.entity_id
_entity_poly.type
_entity_poly.pdbx_seq_one_letter_code
_entity_poly.pdbx_strand_id
1 'polypeptide(L)' 'MARPDSALTARCLGPIDLGDKPLTQAQLEKLWITDRERLLTCIRRHLALRDFYADRDAALEGGKK' A
#
# COMPACT_ATOMS: atom_id res chain seq x y z
N MET A 1 -18.96 -9.68 -11.98
CA MET A 1 -18.04 -10.05 -10.87
C MET A 1 -17.77 -8.81 -10.04
N ALA A 2 -17.77 -8.94 -8.71
CA ALA A 2 -17.41 -7.83 -7.80
C ALA A 2 -15.98 -7.35 -8.11
N ARG A 3 -15.76 -6.04 -8.03
CA ARG A 3 -14.45 -5.40 -8.23
C ARG A 3 -13.94 -4.86 -6.90
N PRO A 4 -12.61 -4.83 -6.67
CA PRO A 4 -12.06 -4.20 -5.48
C PRO A 4 -12.30 -2.69 -5.53
N ASP A 5 -12.26 -2.05 -4.37
CA ASP A 5 -12.19 -0.59 -4.31
C ASP A 5 -10.98 -0.10 -5.12
N SER A 6 -11.22 0.91 -5.97
CA SER A 6 -10.18 1.53 -6.81
C SER A 6 -8.96 2.01 -6.01
N ALA A 7 -9.16 2.45 -4.77
CA ALA A 7 -8.10 2.86 -3.87
C ALA A 7 -7.10 1.74 -3.61
N LEU A 8 -7.52 0.46 -3.66
CA LEU A 8 -6.66 -0.70 -3.46
C LEU A 8 -5.70 -0.97 -4.62
N THR A 9 -6.03 -0.46 -5.80
CA THR A 9 -5.21 -0.61 -7.02
C THR A 9 -4.34 0.61 -7.33
N ALA A 10 -4.44 1.67 -6.52
CA ALA A 10 -3.60 2.84 -6.69
C ALA A 10 -2.11 2.49 -6.55
N ARG A 11 -1.25 3.18 -7.30
CA ARG A 11 0.20 2.97 -7.24
C ARG A 11 0.75 3.29 -5.86
N CYS A 12 1.79 2.57 -5.43
CA CYS A 12 2.53 2.94 -4.22
C CYS A 12 3.37 4.18 -4.50
N LEU A 13 3.41 5.06 -3.50
CA LEU A 13 4.41 6.12 -3.50
C LEU A 13 5.78 5.46 -3.38
N GLY A 14 6.70 5.87 -4.26
CA GLY A 14 8.08 5.42 -4.20
C GLY A 14 8.85 6.07 -3.05
N PRO A 15 10.15 5.75 -2.95
CA PRO A 15 11.05 6.37 -2.00
C PRO A 15 10.98 7.90 -2.05
N ILE A 16 11.17 8.54 -0.90
CA ILE A 16 11.36 9.99 -0.87
C ILE A 16 12.64 10.37 -1.63
N ASP A 17 12.53 11.43 -2.44
CA ASP A 17 13.68 12.10 -3.03
C ASP A 17 14.37 12.96 -1.96
N LEU A 18 15.65 12.67 -1.71
CA LEU A 18 16.47 13.38 -0.74
C LEU A 18 17.11 14.65 -1.34
N GLY A 19 17.13 14.77 -2.67
CA GLY A 19 17.91 15.78 -3.38
C GLY A 19 19.41 15.69 -3.09
N ASP A 20 20.15 16.74 -3.45
CA ASP A 20 21.62 16.76 -3.41
C ASP A 20 22.20 17.65 -2.30
N LYS A 21 21.34 18.23 -1.44
CA LYS A 21 21.78 19.16 -0.39
C LYS A 21 22.05 18.42 0.92
N PRO A 22 23.02 18.89 1.73
CA PRO A 22 23.22 18.36 3.07
C PRO A 22 21.93 18.49 3.90
N LEU A 23 21.55 17.41 4.57
CA LEU A 23 20.42 17.37 5.49
C LEU A 23 20.91 17.50 6.93
N THR A 24 20.18 18.27 7.74
CA THR A 24 20.33 18.18 9.19
C THR A 24 19.72 16.87 9.69
N GLN A 25 20.12 16.43 10.88
CA GLN A 25 19.55 15.23 11.52
C GLN A 25 18.02 15.29 11.60
N ALA A 26 17.46 16.44 12.02
CA ALA A 26 16.01 16.63 12.13
C ALA A 26 15.29 16.55 10.78
N GLN A 27 15.93 17.02 9.69
CA GLN A 27 15.38 16.88 8.34
C GLN A 27 15.39 15.42 7.91
N LEU A 28 16.50 14.71 8.12
CA LEU A 28 16.65 13.31 7.77
C LEU A 28 15.62 12.43 8.50
N GLU A 29 15.45 12.63 9.80
CA GLU A 29 14.47 11.88 10.61
C GLU A 29 13.03 12.08 10.10
N LYS A 30 12.67 13.31 9.73
CA LYS A 30 11.35 13.59 9.16
C LYS A 30 11.14 12.84 7.85
N LEU A 31 12.13 12.88 6.95
CA LEU A 31 12.06 12.17 5.66
C LEU A 31 11.97 10.66 5.87
N TRP A 32 12.74 10.11 6.82
CA TRP A 32 12.71 8.70 7.17
C TRP A 32 11.34 8.24 7.70
N ILE A 33 10.72 9.03 8.59
CA ILE A 33 9.37 8.75 9.09
C ILE A 33 8.37 8.72 7.94
N THR A 34 8.40 9.72 7.06
CA THR A 34 7.46 9.77 5.92
C THR A 34 7.68 8.61 4.94
N ASP A 35 8.93 8.23 4.68
CA ASP A 35 9.22 7.07 3.82
C ASP A 35 8.68 5.77 4.41
N ARG A 36 8.88 5.57 5.72
CA ARG A 36 8.33 4.43 6.46
C ARG A 36 6.80 4.41 6.42
N GLU A 37 6.14 5.55 6.56
CA GLU A 37 4.68 5.67 6.45
C GLU A 37 4.18 5.28 5.06
N ARG A 38 4.89 5.68 3.99
CA ARG A 38 4.56 5.29 2.60
C ARG A 38 4.63 3.78 2.42
N LEU A 39 5.69 3.13 2.91
CA LEU A 39 5.86 1.67 2.85
C LEU A 39 4.74 0.95 3.60
N LEU A 40 4.45 1.36 4.83
CA LEU A 40 3.41 0.75 5.65
C LEU A 40 2.01 0.92 5.05
N THR A 41 1.74 2.07 4.43
CA THR A 41 0.46 2.32 3.76
C THR A 41 0.33 1.47 2.50
N CYS A 42 1.40 1.36 1.72
CA CYS A 42 1.46 0.51 0.52
C CYS A 42 1.19 -0.96 0.86
N ILE A 43 1.87 -1.54 1.86
CA ILE A 43 1.68 -2.95 2.21
C ILE A 43 0.27 -3.23 2.75
N ARG A 44 -0.28 -2.36 3.60
CA ARG A 44 -1.66 -2.51 4.11
C ARG A 44 -2.67 -2.56 2.98
N ARG A 45 -2.50 -1.70 1.97
CA ARG A 45 -3.35 -1.70 0.78
C ARG A 45 -3.25 -3.01 -0.02
N HIS A 46 -2.04 -3.52 -0.24
CA HIS A 46 -1.85 -4.77 -0.97
C HIS A 46 -2.42 -5.99 -0.23
N LEU A 47 -2.30 -6.01 1.10
CA LEU A 47 -2.94 -7.03 1.92
C LEU A 47 -4.47 -6.97 1.79
N ALA A 48 -5.06 -5.77 1.89
CA ALA A 48 -6.50 -5.60 1.69
C ALA A 48 -6.97 -6.02 0.28
N LEU A 49 -6.16 -5.75 -0.76
CA LEU A 49 -6.47 -6.21 -2.13
C LEU A 49 -6.43 -7.74 -2.24
N ARG A 50 -5.42 -8.38 -1.62
CA ARG A 50 -5.32 -9.85 -1.57
C ARG A 50 -6.52 -10.44 -0.86
N ASP A 51 -6.88 -9.90 0.30
CA ASP A 51 -7.97 -10.40 1.12
C ASP A 51 -9.32 -10.27 0.38
N PHE A 52 -9.55 -9.15 -0.32
CA PHE A 52 -10.71 -9.00 -1.21
C PHE A 52 -10.83 -10.14 -2.23
N TYR A 53 -9.74 -10.50 -2.91
CA TYR A 53 -9.78 -11.58 -3.89
C TYR A 53 -9.96 -12.96 -3.26
N ALA A 54 -9.34 -13.19 -2.09
CA ALA A 54 -9.55 -14.42 -1.33
C ALA A 54 -11.02 -14.60 -0.94
N ASP A 55 -11.66 -13.55 -0.41
CA ASP A 55 -13.08 -13.58 -0.02
C ASP A 55 -14.01 -13.79 -1.22
N ARG A 56 -13.74 -13.09 -2.33
CA ARG A 56 -14.50 -13.23 -3.57
C ARG A 56 -14.44 -14.66 -4.09
N ASP A 57 -13.24 -15.23 -4.14
CA ASP A 57 -13.04 -16.56 -4.73
C ASP A 57 -13.63 -17.66 -3.83
N ALA A 58 -13.49 -17.53 -2.50
CA ALA A 58 -14.16 -18.42 -1.55
C ALA A 58 -15.70 -18.40 -1.70
N ALA A 59 -16.30 -17.23 -1.93
CA ALA A 59 -17.74 -17.12 -2.16
C ALA A 59 -18.18 -17.78 -3.49
N LEU A 60 -17.35 -17.75 -4.52
CA LEU A 60 -17.63 -18.41 -5.80
C LEU A 60 -17.52 -19.95 -5.68
N GLU A 61 -16.59 -20.44 -4.88
CA GLU A 61 -16.44 -21.87 -4.60
C GLU A 61 -17.59 -22.41 -3.74
N GLY A 62 -18.00 -21.67 -2.71
CA GLY A 62 -19.14 -22.01 -1.84
C GLY A 62 -20.52 -21.81 -2.50
N GLY A 63 -20.60 -21.00 -3.55
CA GLY A 63 -21.80 -20.72 -4.33
C GLY A 63 -22.08 -21.74 -5.45
N LYS A 64 -21.20 -22.72 -5.69
CA LYS A 64 -21.50 -23.89 -6.53
C LYS A 64 -22.35 -24.89 -5.73
N LYS A 65 -23.64 -24.61 -5.61
CA LYS A 65 -24.69 -25.59 -5.32
C LYS A 65 -25.85 -25.39 -6.28
#